data_AF-A0AA88SBN6-F1
#
_entry.id   AF-A0AA88SBN6-F1
#
_cell.length_a   1.000
_cell.length_b   1.000
_cell.length_c   1.000
_cell.angle_alpha   90.00
_cell.angle_beta   90.00
_cell.angle_gamma   90.00
#
_symmetry.space_group_name_H-M   'P 1'
#
loop_
_entity.id
_entity.type
_entity.pdbx_description
1 polymer ?
#
loop_
_entity_poly.entity_id
_entity_poly.type
_entity_poly.pdbx_seq_one_letter_code
_entity_poly.pdbx_strand_id
1 'polypeptide(L)'
;MINDADKLEASRSVQLPAPCIFEVPDELRGLKASACTPRAVSIGPLHKDDEHLREDMENHKKGYMHSLFRRTRRSDETIEADVERAKNECVDAMLGVVEKARACYEASPELRAYDDVEFAEMLILDGCFLLELFYKSREEGFDDDSIFSNRLLYLDIIRDLVLLENQIPLFVLDELFDCTLKRIKGNPSSGDVYPSLTTFILDYFANLNIFEAIQMKKKGTSTSNCHILGLLHSCYLPSSEPPENNNEWQHIIK
;
A
#
# COMPACT_ATOMS: atom_id res chain seq x y z
N MET A 1 33.15 -34.27 -19.43
CA MET A 1 33.64 -33.26 -18.47
C MET A 1 33.04 -31.94 -18.92
N ILE A 2 31.95 -31.54 -18.28
CA ILE A 2 31.26 -30.29 -18.53
C ILE A 2 32.00 -29.25 -17.68
N ASN A 3 32.52 -28.20 -18.30
CA ASN A 3 33.36 -27.21 -17.62
C ASN A 3 32.60 -26.55 -16.47
N ASP A 4 33.24 -26.46 -15.31
CA ASP A 4 32.75 -25.75 -14.12
C ASP A 4 32.58 -24.23 -14.34
N ALA A 5 32.90 -23.72 -15.53
CA ALA A 5 32.63 -22.35 -15.97
C ALA A 5 31.18 -22.13 -16.43
N ASP A 6 30.47 -23.16 -16.91
CA ASP A 6 29.05 -23.06 -17.31
C ASP A 6 28.09 -23.26 -16.14
N LYS A 7 28.61 -23.51 -14.93
CA LYS A 7 27.83 -23.67 -13.69
C LYS A 7 27.78 -22.40 -12.83
N LEU A 8 28.38 -21.31 -13.30
CA LEU A 8 28.47 -20.03 -12.60
C LEU A 8 27.87 -18.86 -13.42
N GLU A 9 26.89 -19.13 -14.29
CA GLU A 9 26.04 -18.09 -14.92
C GLU A 9 24.54 -18.42 -14.80
N ALA A 10 24.16 -19.10 -13.72
CA ALA A 10 22.78 -19.09 -13.22
C ALA A 10 22.66 -18.07 -12.08
N SER A 11 23.20 -16.86 -12.27
CA SER A 11 22.70 -15.71 -11.51
C SER A 11 21.24 -15.57 -11.90
N ARG A 12 20.35 -15.94 -10.98
CA ARG A 12 18.90 -15.75 -11.09
C ARG A 12 18.67 -14.28 -11.43
N SER A 13 18.51 -13.96 -12.72
CA SER A 13 18.16 -12.61 -13.16
C SER A 13 16.85 -12.29 -12.45
N VAL A 14 16.91 -11.39 -11.46
CA VAL A 14 15.70 -10.91 -10.80
C VAL A 14 14.89 -10.23 -11.89
N GLN A 15 13.83 -10.90 -12.36
CA GLN A 15 12.97 -10.33 -13.37
C GLN A 15 12.22 -9.18 -12.71
N LEU A 16 12.64 -7.96 -13.02
CA LEU A 16 12.01 -6.75 -12.51
C LEU A 16 10.57 -6.66 -13.07
N PRO A 17 9.62 -6.16 -12.26
CA PRO A 17 8.27 -5.90 -12.73
C PRO A 17 8.29 -4.83 -13.82
N ALA A 18 7.30 -4.88 -14.72
CA ALA A 18 7.01 -3.73 -15.56
C ALA A 18 6.48 -2.58 -14.68
N PRO A 19 6.76 -1.31 -15.04
CA PRO A 19 6.17 -0.16 -14.37
C PRO A 19 4.64 -0.25 -14.31
N CYS A 20 4.09 0.16 -13.19
CA CYS A 20 2.66 0.11 -12.90
C CYS A 20 2.16 1.33 -12.12
N ILE A 21 3.06 2.17 -11.61
CA ILE A 21 2.78 3.46 -10.99
C ILE A 21 3.32 4.51 -11.95
N PHE A 22 2.43 5.39 -12.41
CA PHE A 22 2.68 6.32 -13.50
C PHE A 22 2.38 7.75 -13.05
N GLU A 23 3.14 8.68 -13.60
CA GLU A 23 2.75 10.09 -13.55
C GLU A 23 1.56 10.34 -14.48
N VAL A 24 0.72 11.29 -14.10
CA VAL A 24 -0.37 11.77 -14.93
C VAL A 24 0.23 12.61 -16.06
N PRO A 25 -0.10 12.32 -17.32
CA PRO A 25 0.35 13.12 -18.46
C PRO A 25 0.05 14.61 -18.31
N ASP A 26 0.97 15.45 -18.76
CA ASP A 26 0.87 16.92 -18.63
C ASP A 26 -0.40 17.47 -19.30
N GLU A 27 -0.91 16.84 -20.35
CA GLU A 27 -2.16 17.24 -20.98
C GLU A 27 -3.35 17.11 -20.02
N LEU A 28 -3.42 16.01 -19.25
CA LEU A 28 -4.47 15.79 -18.27
C LEU A 28 -4.27 16.69 -17.05
N ARG A 29 -3.01 16.85 -16.61
CA ARG A 29 -2.65 17.76 -15.52
C ARG A 29 -3.02 19.21 -15.86
N GLY A 30 -2.83 19.64 -17.11
CA GLY A 30 -3.19 20.96 -17.62
C GLY A 30 -4.69 21.26 -17.57
N LEU A 31 -5.56 20.24 -17.58
CA LEU A 31 -7.01 20.42 -17.42
C LEU A 31 -7.38 20.75 -15.97
N LYS A 32 -6.75 20.06 -15.00
CA LYS A 32 -7.00 20.28 -13.56
C LYS A 32 -5.87 19.69 -12.70
N ALA A 33 -4.81 20.47 -12.47
CA ALA A 33 -3.67 20.04 -11.65
C ALA A 33 -4.09 19.57 -10.24
N SER A 34 -5.03 20.28 -9.62
CA SER A 34 -5.57 19.93 -8.29
C SER A 34 -6.36 18.62 -8.25
N ALA A 35 -6.59 17.93 -9.37
CA ALA A 35 -7.16 16.58 -9.40
C ALA A 35 -6.10 15.49 -9.26
N CYS A 36 -4.84 15.80 -9.53
CA CYS A 36 -3.72 14.85 -9.58
C CYS A 36 -2.78 15.04 -8.39
N THR A 37 -2.65 16.27 -7.88
CA THR A 37 -1.81 16.56 -6.70
C THR A 37 -2.47 16.11 -5.39
N PRO A 38 -1.73 15.49 -4.47
CA PRO A 38 -2.18 15.23 -3.11
C PRO A 38 -2.54 16.52 -2.37
N ARG A 39 -3.41 16.43 -1.37
CA ARG A 39 -3.91 17.57 -0.59
C ARG A 39 -3.47 17.56 0.87
N ALA A 40 -3.21 16.39 1.42
CA ALA A 40 -2.84 16.18 2.81
C ALA A 40 -1.58 15.33 2.92
N VAL A 41 -1.49 14.19 2.22
CA VAL A 41 -0.42 13.22 2.45
C VAL A 41 0.19 12.72 1.15
N SER A 42 1.51 12.93 1.03
CA SER A 42 2.32 12.29 0.00
C SER A 42 2.59 10.83 0.36
N ILE A 43 2.55 9.93 -0.61
CA ILE A 43 2.80 8.48 -0.46
C ILE A 43 3.68 8.04 -1.62
N GLY A 44 4.90 7.64 -1.28
CA GLY A 44 5.93 7.30 -2.26
C GLY A 44 6.66 8.54 -2.80
N PRO A 45 7.47 8.36 -3.85
CA PRO A 45 8.48 9.33 -4.26
C PRO A 45 7.93 10.51 -5.06
N LEU A 46 6.84 10.34 -5.81
CA LEU A 46 6.44 11.31 -6.86
C LEU A 46 5.97 12.67 -6.31
N HIS A 47 5.51 12.70 -5.06
CA HIS A 47 5.08 13.93 -4.37
C HIS A 47 5.86 14.18 -3.09
N LYS A 48 7.03 13.55 -2.90
CA LYS A 48 7.76 13.62 -1.62
C LYS A 48 8.21 15.04 -1.30
N ASP A 49 8.63 15.77 -2.32
CA ASP A 49 9.23 17.11 -2.21
C ASP A 49 8.23 18.26 -2.41
N ASP A 50 6.94 17.95 -2.49
CA ASP A 50 5.87 18.94 -2.62
C ASP A 50 5.79 19.80 -1.34
N GLU A 51 6.35 21.02 -1.39
CA GLU A 51 6.48 21.93 -0.23
C GLU A 51 5.15 22.21 0.48
N HIS A 52 4.01 22.15 -0.24
CA HIS A 52 2.68 22.40 0.31
C HIS A 52 2.15 21.25 1.17
N LEU A 53 2.76 20.06 1.11
CA LEU A 53 2.33 18.87 1.86
C LEU A 53 2.91 18.77 3.28
N ARG A 54 3.75 19.75 3.68
CA ARG A 54 4.20 20.11 5.05
C ARG A 54 4.80 19.01 5.94
N GLU A 55 5.74 19.45 6.77
CA GLU A 55 6.38 18.71 7.88
C GLU A 55 5.36 18.08 8.87
N ASP A 56 4.19 18.71 9.05
CA ASP A 56 3.18 18.27 10.02
C ASP A 56 2.67 16.85 9.72
N MET A 57 2.46 16.49 8.45
CA MET A 57 2.00 15.14 8.09
C MET A 57 3.13 14.12 8.12
N GLU A 58 4.36 14.50 7.78
CA GLU A 58 5.54 13.64 7.97
C GLU A 58 5.75 13.28 9.46
N ASN A 59 5.49 14.23 10.37
CA ASN A 59 5.51 13.96 11.80
C ASN A 59 4.38 13.02 12.24
N HIS A 60 3.18 13.14 11.66
CA HIS A 60 2.10 12.18 11.90
C HIS A 60 2.48 10.77 11.42
N LYS A 61 3.08 10.63 10.23
CA LYS A 61 3.58 9.34 9.73
C LYS A 61 4.59 8.70 10.69
N LYS A 62 5.54 9.49 11.21
CA LYS A 62 6.51 9.01 12.22
C LYS A 62 5.82 8.54 13.50
N GLY A 63 4.82 9.28 13.96
CA GLY A 63 3.99 8.89 15.12
C GLY A 63 3.23 7.59 14.89
N TYR A 64 2.63 7.43 13.71
CA TYR A 64 1.92 6.21 13.30
C TYR A 64 2.87 5.00 13.19
N MET A 65 4.03 5.17 12.56
CA MET A 65 5.06 4.14 12.48
C MET A 65 5.55 3.71 13.87
N HIS A 66 5.82 4.67 14.77
CA HIS A 66 6.23 4.36 16.14
C HIS A 66 5.12 3.63 16.92
N SER A 67 3.86 4.05 16.75
CA SER A 67 2.69 3.37 17.32
C SER A 67 2.57 1.92 16.84
N LEU A 68 2.72 1.70 15.53
CA LEU A 68 2.73 0.39 14.90
C LEU A 68 3.82 -0.50 15.50
N PHE A 69 5.07 -0.05 15.50
CA PHE A 69 6.20 -0.81 16.04
C PHE A 69 6.02 -1.12 17.52
N ARG A 70 5.52 -0.16 18.31
CA ARG A 70 5.17 -0.38 19.72
C ARG A 70 4.07 -1.43 19.91
N ARG A 71 3.26 -1.80 18.91
CA ARG A 71 2.29 -2.92 19.05
C ARG A 71 2.88 -4.28 18.69
N THR A 72 3.97 -4.34 17.95
CA THR A 72 4.62 -5.60 17.51
C THR A 72 5.42 -6.32 18.59
N ARG A 73 5.15 -6.03 19.87
CA ARG A 73 6.01 -6.44 21.00
C ARG A 73 6.02 -7.94 21.19
N ARG A 74 7.22 -8.51 21.25
CA ARG A 74 7.41 -9.97 21.32
C ARG A 74 7.99 -10.45 22.64
N SER A 75 8.55 -9.57 23.47
CA SER A 75 9.35 -9.94 24.64
C SER A 75 8.97 -9.12 25.88
N ASP A 76 9.56 -9.47 27.03
CA ASP A 76 9.57 -8.65 28.26
C ASP A 76 10.63 -7.52 28.19
N GLU A 77 11.15 -7.20 27.00
CA GLU A 77 12.14 -6.15 26.79
C GLU A 77 11.51 -4.74 26.88
N THR A 78 12.36 -3.72 26.91
CA THR A 78 11.89 -2.33 26.94
C THR A 78 11.20 -1.95 25.63
N ILE A 79 10.36 -0.91 25.69
CA ILE A 79 9.61 -0.41 24.54
C ILE A 79 10.56 -0.05 23.39
N GLU A 80 11.68 0.57 23.74
CA GLU A 80 12.67 1.09 22.82
C GLU A 80 13.39 -0.04 22.08
N ALA A 81 13.70 -1.15 22.77
CA ALA A 81 14.33 -2.31 22.15
C ALA A 81 13.39 -3.01 21.15
N ASP A 82 12.09 -3.12 21.48
CA ASP A 82 11.08 -3.66 20.57
C ASP A 82 10.92 -2.81 19.31
N VAL A 83 10.86 -1.48 19.48
CA VAL A 83 10.73 -0.52 18.38
C VAL A 83 11.95 -0.57 17.46
N GLU A 84 13.16 -0.57 18.04
CA GLU A 84 14.41 -0.63 17.27
C GLU A 84 14.54 -1.95 16.49
N ARG A 85 14.14 -3.07 17.10
CA ARG A 85 14.11 -4.37 16.42
C ARG A 85 13.14 -4.35 15.23
N ALA A 86 11.90 -3.91 15.43
CA ALA A 86 10.90 -3.84 14.35
C ALA A 86 11.35 -2.93 13.20
N LYS A 87 11.98 -1.80 13.54
CA LYS A 87 12.59 -0.89 12.56
C LYS A 87 13.67 -1.60 11.73
N ASN A 88 14.62 -2.26 12.39
CA ASN A 88 15.71 -2.96 11.69
C ASN A 88 15.20 -4.09 10.78
N GLU A 89 14.20 -4.85 11.23
CA GLU A 89 13.56 -5.87 10.39
C GLU A 89 12.90 -5.27 9.14
N CYS A 90 12.24 -4.11 9.27
CA CYS A 90 11.64 -3.41 8.12
C CYS A 90 12.71 -2.87 7.16
N VAL A 91 13.83 -2.35 7.69
CA VAL A 91 14.97 -1.87 6.88
C VAL A 91 15.58 -3.02 6.08
N ASP A 92 15.89 -4.14 6.73
CA ASP A 92 16.45 -5.32 6.07
C ASP A 92 15.52 -5.86 4.98
N ALA A 93 14.21 -5.95 5.27
CA ALA A 93 13.21 -6.39 4.30
C ALA A 93 13.13 -5.43 3.11
N MET A 94 13.09 -4.11 3.34
CA MET A 94 12.97 -3.12 2.28
C MET A 94 14.21 -3.03 1.40
N LEU A 95 15.41 -3.04 1.98
CA LEU A 95 16.65 -3.09 1.20
C LEU A 95 16.71 -4.34 0.31
N GLY A 96 16.14 -5.46 0.76
CA GLY A 96 16.03 -6.70 -0.04
C GLY A 96 15.12 -6.59 -1.27
N VAL A 97 14.23 -5.59 -1.32
CA VAL A 97 13.25 -5.42 -2.41
C VAL A 97 13.27 -4.03 -3.05
N VAL A 98 14.22 -3.17 -2.68
CA VAL A 98 14.28 -1.75 -3.05
C VAL A 98 14.35 -1.55 -4.57
N GLU A 99 15.20 -2.32 -5.27
CA GLU A 99 15.31 -2.26 -6.73
C GLU A 99 14.01 -2.68 -7.42
N LYS A 100 13.35 -3.72 -6.90
CA LYS A 100 12.06 -4.19 -7.38
C LYS A 100 10.97 -3.15 -7.16
N ALA A 101 10.99 -2.46 -6.03
CA ALA A 101 10.02 -1.40 -5.71
C ALA A 101 10.22 -0.19 -6.63
N ARG A 102 11.48 0.18 -6.87
CA ARG A 102 11.84 1.26 -7.79
C ARG A 102 11.38 0.95 -9.22
N ALA A 103 11.52 -0.30 -9.66
CA ALA A 103 11.06 -0.73 -10.99
C ALA A 103 9.53 -0.69 -11.21
N CYS A 104 8.73 -0.56 -10.14
CA CYS A 104 7.28 -0.37 -10.28
C CYS A 104 6.89 1.05 -10.73
N TYR A 105 7.80 2.02 -10.64
CA TYR A 105 7.58 3.38 -11.10
C TYR A 105 8.10 3.54 -12.54
N GLU A 106 7.44 4.39 -13.31
CA GLU A 106 8.03 4.89 -14.55
C GLU A 106 9.34 5.62 -14.24
N ALA A 107 10.35 5.45 -15.10
CA ALA A 107 11.67 5.99 -14.85
C ALA A 107 11.65 7.53 -14.94
N SER A 108 11.75 8.20 -13.80
CA SER A 108 11.78 9.67 -13.70
C SER A 108 13.04 10.19 -12.99
N PRO A 109 13.44 11.46 -13.21
CA PRO A 109 14.52 12.10 -12.46
C PRO A 109 14.32 12.11 -10.94
N GLU A 110 13.07 12.32 -10.50
CA GLU A 110 12.64 12.38 -9.09
C GLU A 110 12.97 11.06 -8.40
N LEU A 111 12.71 9.93 -9.06
CA LEU A 111 13.03 8.61 -8.55
C LEU A 111 14.54 8.35 -8.44
N ARG A 112 15.37 9.02 -9.25
CA ARG A 112 16.84 8.87 -9.24
C ARG A 112 17.53 9.78 -8.23
N ALA A 113 16.80 10.73 -7.63
CA ALA A 113 17.34 11.62 -6.62
C ALA A 113 17.66 10.90 -5.30
N TYR A 114 16.97 9.81 -5.02
CA TYR A 114 17.09 9.03 -3.79
C TYR A 114 18.00 7.84 -3.97
N ASP A 115 18.97 7.68 -3.08
CA ASP A 115 19.71 6.42 -2.96
C ASP A 115 18.80 5.28 -2.45
N ASP A 116 19.34 4.06 -2.35
CA ASP A 116 18.55 2.91 -1.92
C ASP A 116 18.13 2.96 -0.45
N VAL A 117 18.93 3.61 0.41
CA VAL A 117 18.62 3.76 1.83
C VAL A 117 17.52 4.80 1.99
N GLU A 118 17.66 5.97 1.37
CA GLU A 118 16.67 7.04 1.39
C GLU A 118 15.33 6.58 0.81
N PHE A 119 15.37 5.84 -0.30
CA PHE A 119 14.15 5.29 -0.90
C PHE A 119 13.51 4.21 -0.02
N ALA A 120 14.30 3.32 0.61
CA ALA A 120 13.77 2.35 1.55
C ALA A 120 13.15 3.03 2.78
N GLU A 121 13.80 4.03 3.37
CA GLU A 121 13.26 4.78 4.51
C GLU A 121 11.93 5.45 4.19
N MET A 122 11.80 6.01 2.99
CA MET A 122 10.54 6.57 2.48
C MET A 122 9.44 5.52 2.41
N LEU A 123 9.72 4.37 1.78
CA LEU A 123 8.76 3.27 1.65
C LEU A 123 8.33 2.70 3.01
N ILE A 124 9.26 2.59 3.97
CA ILE A 124 8.95 2.15 5.34
C ILE A 124 8.02 3.15 6.02
N LEU A 125 8.36 4.44 5.99
CA LEU A 125 7.58 5.47 6.65
C LEU A 125 6.16 5.55 6.11
N ASP A 126 6.02 5.59 4.78
CA ASP A 126 4.72 5.70 4.11
C ASP A 126 3.91 4.40 4.24
N GLY A 127 4.57 3.25 4.09
CA GLY A 127 3.91 1.95 4.23
C GLY A 127 3.45 1.68 5.66
N CYS A 128 4.28 1.96 6.67
CA CYS A 128 3.88 1.83 8.07
C CYS A 128 2.76 2.79 8.45
N PHE A 129 2.75 4.02 7.91
CA PHE A 129 1.63 4.94 8.07
C PHE A 129 0.32 4.34 7.53
N LEU A 130 0.34 3.76 6.33
CA LEU A 130 -0.83 3.13 5.73
C LEU A 130 -1.32 1.91 6.53
N LEU A 131 -0.42 1.01 6.91
CA LEU A 131 -0.76 -0.17 7.70
C LEU A 131 -1.40 0.22 9.04
N GLU A 132 -0.82 1.20 9.72
CA GLU A 132 -1.33 1.73 10.97
C GLU A 132 -2.69 2.40 10.79
N LEU A 133 -2.88 3.19 9.73
CA LEU A 133 -4.14 3.83 9.41
C LEU A 133 -5.25 2.79 9.21
N PHE A 134 -4.98 1.73 8.45
CA PHE A 134 -5.95 0.65 8.22
C PHE A 134 -6.24 -0.13 9.50
N TYR A 135 -5.22 -0.41 10.30
CA TYR A 135 -5.37 -1.09 11.58
C TYR A 135 -6.25 -0.30 12.54
N LYS A 136 -5.94 0.98 12.77
CA LYS A 136 -6.70 1.85 13.68
C LYS A 136 -8.16 2.00 13.26
N SER A 137 -8.41 2.21 11.97
CA SER A 137 -9.78 2.32 11.44
C SER A 137 -10.62 1.06 11.69
N ARG A 138 -9.98 -0.11 11.79
CA ARG A 138 -10.64 -1.40 12.01
C ARG A 138 -10.80 -1.72 13.50
N GLU A 139 -9.75 -1.53 14.29
CA GLU A 139 -9.64 -2.07 15.65
C GLU A 139 -9.84 -1.02 16.76
N GLU A 140 -9.46 0.25 16.51
CA GLU A 140 -9.47 1.32 17.53
C GLU A 140 -10.63 2.32 17.33
N GLY A 141 -11.23 2.37 16.14
CA GLY A 141 -12.30 3.33 15.81
C GLY A 141 -11.76 4.74 15.59
N PHE A 142 -12.66 5.74 15.61
CA PHE A 142 -12.32 7.14 15.27
C PHE A 142 -12.00 8.02 16.50
N ASP A 143 -12.14 7.49 17.72
CA ASP A 143 -12.01 8.26 18.95
C ASP A 143 -10.52 8.41 19.35
N ASP A 144 -10.13 9.62 19.77
CA ASP A 144 -8.81 10.00 20.31
C ASP A 144 -7.62 10.08 19.31
N ASP A 145 -7.89 9.94 18.01
CA ASP A 145 -6.86 10.10 16.97
C ASP A 145 -7.04 11.43 16.19
N SER A 146 -5.95 12.17 16.00
CA SER A 146 -5.97 13.51 15.39
C SER A 146 -6.38 13.51 13.91
N ILE A 147 -6.11 12.41 13.19
CA ILE A 147 -6.50 12.27 11.78
C ILE A 147 -7.99 11.93 11.72
N PHE A 148 -8.42 10.93 12.47
CA PHE A 148 -9.81 10.45 12.44
C PHE A 148 -10.81 11.46 13.02
N SER A 149 -10.41 12.24 14.02
CA SER A 149 -11.24 13.30 14.61
C SER A 149 -11.39 14.53 13.72
N ASN A 150 -10.45 14.78 12.80
CA ASN A 150 -10.54 15.87 11.83
C ASN A 150 -11.12 15.39 10.49
N ARG A 151 -12.45 15.50 10.35
CA ARG A 151 -13.17 15.02 9.16
C ARG A 151 -12.65 15.59 7.84
N LEU A 152 -12.22 16.85 7.77
CA LEU A 152 -11.74 17.45 6.52
C LEU A 152 -10.37 16.88 6.14
N LEU A 153 -9.46 16.79 7.10
CA LEU A 153 -8.16 16.16 6.91
C LEU A 153 -8.32 14.69 6.50
N TYR A 154 -9.22 13.97 7.17
CA TYR A 154 -9.49 12.58 6.87
C TYR A 154 -9.99 12.36 5.43
N LEU A 155 -10.92 13.20 4.96
CA LEU A 155 -11.41 13.14 3.58
C LEU A 155 -10.31 13.46 2.56
N ASP A 156 -9.41 14.40 2.87
CA ASP A 156 -8.28 14.72 2.00
C ASP A 156 -7.28 13.56 1.94
N ILE A 157 -7.01 12.89 3.07
CA ILE A 157 -6.18 11.67 3.10
C ILE A 157 -6.81 10.56 2.25
N ILE A 158 -8.10 10.27 2.43
CA ILE A 158 -8.81 9.24 1.65
C ILE A 158 -8.68 9.48 0.15
N ARG A 159 -8.88 10.73 -0.29
CA ARG A 159 -8.71 11.12 -1.69
C ARG A 159 -7.28 10.84 -2.14
N ASP A 160 -6.29 11.21 -1.33
CA ASP A 160 -4.89 11.05 -1.66
C ASP A 160 -4.47 9.57 -1.76
N LEU A 161 -5.11 8.66 -1.01
CA LEU A 161 -4.86 7.21 -1.09
C LEU A 161 -5.26 6.58 -2.44
N VAL A 162 -6.11 7.25 -3.23
CA VAL A 162 -6.64 6.75 -4.50
C VAL A 162 -6.16 7.57 -5.71
N LEU A 163 -5.18 8.46 -5.53
CA LEU A 163 -4.51 9.15 -6.63
C LEU A 163 -3.52 8.20 -7.33
N LEU A 164 -3.42 8.31 -8.65
CA LEU A 164 -2.53 7.48 -9.47
C LEU A 164 -1.04 7.67 -9.10
N GLU A 165 -0.63 8.92 -8.89
CA GLU A 165 0.76 9.34 -8.64
C GLU A 165 1.17 9.15 -7.18
N ASN A 166 0.20 8.92 -6.28
CA ASN A 166 0.42 8.89 -4.83
C ASN A 166 0.33 7.47 -4.28
N GLN A 167 1.12 6.56 -4.87
CA GLN A 167 1.03 5.12 -4.60
C GLN A 167 2.40 4.54 -4.26
N ILE A 168 2.38 3.48 -3.47
CA ILE A 168 3.50 2.54 -3.31
C ILE A 168 3.11 1.14 -3.78
N PRO A 169 4.08 0.30 -4.19
CA PRO A 169 3.77 -1.06 -4.63
C PRO A 169 3.08 -1.88 -3.54
N LEU A 170 2.07 -2.67 -3.89
CA LEU A 170 1.31 -3.46 -2.91
C LEU A 170 2.19 -4.49 -2.19
N PHE A 171 3.17 -5.07 -2.89
CA PHE A 171 4.09 -6.02 -2.26
C PHE A 171 4.99 -5.35 -1.20
N VAL A 172 5.27 -4.05 -1.31
CA VAL A 172 6.00 -3.30 -0.26
C VAL A 172 5.18 -3.29 1.01
N LEU A 173 3.87 -3.06 0.90
CA LEU A 173 2.94 -3.16 2.02
C LEU A 173 2.87 -4.60 2.57
N ASP A 174 2.92 -5.63 1.72
CA ASP A 174 2.94 -7.03 2.17
C ASP A 174 4.18 -7.36 3.00
N GLU A 175 5.37 -6.95 2.55
CA GLU A 175 6.63 -7.14 3.29
C GLU A 175 6.57 -6.45 4.67
N LEU A 176 6.10 -5.19 4.70
CA LEU A 176 5.94 -4.45 5.95
C LEU A 176 4.86 -5.06 6.86
N PHE A 177 3.78 -5.58 6.29
CA PHE A 177 2.70 -6.26 7.02
C PHE A 177 3.23 -7.51 7.73
N ASP A 178 4.05 -8.30 7.05
CA ASP A 178 4.71 -9.48 7.60
C ASP A 178 5.76 -9.15 8.67
N CYS A 179 6.41 -7.99 8.56
CA CYS A 179 7.31 -7.45 9.59
C CYS A 179 6.56 -6.87 10.79
N THR A 180 5.30 -6.45 10.64
CA THR A 180 4.58 -5.68 11.66
C THR A 180 3.26 -6.32 12.11
N LEU A 181 2.13 -5.95 11.50
CA LEU A 181 0.78 -6.29 11.93
C LEU A 181 0.57 -7.79 12.17
N LYS A 182 1.12 -8.64 11.29
CA LYS A 182 1.03 -10.10 11.41
C LYS A 182 1.70 -10.65 12.68
N ARG A 183 2.56 -9.86 13.34
CA ARG A 183 3.31 -10.23 14.55
C ARG A 183 2.70 -9.71 15.85
N ILE A 184 1.64 -8.90 15.80
CA ILE A 184 0.96 -8.40 17.00
C ILE A 184 0.35 -9.58 17.79
N LYS A 185 0.75 -9.72 19.06
CA LYS A 185 0.25 -10.77 19.98
C LYS A 185 -1.20 -10.47 20.41
N GLY A 186 -2.03 -11.50 20.60
CA GLY A 186 -3.44 -11.36 21.01
C GLY A 186 -4.46 -11.42 19.86
N ASN A 187 -3.98 -11.71 18.66
CA ASN A 187 -4.76 -12.27 17.56
C ASN A 187 -5.68 -13.39 18.09
N PRO A 188 -7.00 -13.37 17.82
CA PRO A 188 -7.96 -13.85 18.79
C PRO A 188 -7.74 -15.32 19.14
N SER A 189 -7.87 -15.63 20.43
CA SER A 189 -7.93 -16.98 21.01
C SER A 189 -9.18 -17.78 20.56
N SER A 190 -9.67 -17.54 19.34
CA SER A 190 -10.88 -18.14 18.80
C SER A 190 -10.70 -18.61 17.35
N GLY A 191 -9.62 -19.33 17.03
CA GLY A 191 -9.54 -20.12 15.79
C GLY A 191 -9.65 -19.38 14.44
N ASP A 192 -9.70 -18.04 14.43
CA ASP A 192 -9.82 -17.24 13.22
C ASP A 192 -8.44 -16.92 12.64
N VAL A 193 -8.34 -17.03 11.31
CA VAL A 193 -7.15 -16.66 10.54
C VAL A 193 -7.00 -15.14 10.57
N TYR A 194 -5.82 -14.62 10.93
CA TYR A 194 -5.56 -13.17 10.87
C TYR A 194 -5.90 -12.63 9.48
N PRO A 195 -6.59 -11.48 9.38
CA PRO A 195 -6.93 -10.91 8.09
C PRO A 195 -5.69 -10.68 7.24
N SER A 196 -5.76 -10.99 5.95
CA SER A 196 -4.70 -10.63 5.00
C SER A 196 -4.57 -9.12 4.85
N LEU A 197 -3.43 -8.62 4.34
CA LEU A 197 -3.28 -7.21 3.97
C LEU A 197 -4.44 -6.73 3.09
N THR A 198 -4.80 -7.52 2.08
CA THR A 198 -5.92 -7.20 1.18
C THR A 198 -7.23 -7.04 1.97
N THR A 199 -7.46 -7.85 3.00
CA THR A 199 -8.62 -7.70 3.87
C THR A 199 -8.60 -6.38 4.64
N PHE A 200 -7.45 -5.97 5.20
CA PHE A 200 -7.31 -4.67 5.87
C PHE A 200 -7.63 -3.49 4.94
N ILE A 201 -7.08 -3.51 3.72
CA ILE A 201 -7.31 -2.46 2.73
C ILE A 201 -8.78 -2.42 2.31
N LEU A 202 -9.37 -3.57 1.95
CA LEU A 202 -10.75 -3.62 1.48
C LEU A 202 -11.75 -3.25 2.59
N ASP A 203 -11.53 -3.71 3.83
CA ASP A 203 -12.39 -3.35 4.97
C ASP A 203 -12.32 -1.84 5.24
N TYR A 204 -11.14 -1.22 5.14
CA TYR A 204 -10.97 0.24 5.28
C TYR A 204 -11.82 1.00 4.25
N PHE A 205 -11.69 0.67 2.95
CA PHE A 205 -12.44 1.36 1.90
C PHE A 205 -13.94 1.03 1.89
N ALA A 206 -14.33 -0.17 2.32
CA ALA A 206 -15.74 -0.56 2.46
C ALA A 206 -16.45 0.25 3.56
N ASN A 207 -15.80 0.44 4.72
CA ASN A 207 -16.34 1.20 5.84
C ASN A 207 -16.54 2.70 5.52
N LEU A 208 -15.84 3.21 4.51
CA LEU A 208 -15.92 4.61 4.12
C LEU A 208 -17.12 4.94 3.22
N ASN A 209 -17.87 3.92 2.75
CA ASN A 209 -18.97 4.08 1.79
C ASN A 209 -18.60 4.94 0.56
N ILE A 210 -17.32 5.06 0.20
CA ILE A 210 -16.86 5.85 -0.96
C ILE A 210 -17.55 5.37 -2.24
N PHE A 211 -17.97 4.11 -2.25
CA PHE A 211 -18.69 3.46 -3.32
C PHE A 211 -20.01 2.88 -2.81
N GLU A 212 -20.95 3.75 -2.47
CA GLU A 212 -22.26 3.42 -1.88
C GLU A 212 -23.21 2.61 -2.81
N ALA A 213 -22.70 1.80 -3.75
CA ALA A 213 -23.53 1.07 -4.72
C ALA A 213 -23.04 -0.32 -5.15
N ILE A 214 -21.93 -0.87 -4.64
CA ILE A 214 -21.43 -2.14 -5.16
C ILE A 214 -20.88 -2.99 -4.02
N GLN A 215 -21.56 -4.10 -3.73
CA GLN A 215 -21.00 -5.18 -2.93
C GLN A 215 -19.63 -5.54 -3.53
N MET A 216 -18.54 -5.13 -2.88
CA MET A 216 -17.20 -5.55 -3.27
C MET A 216 -17.18 -7.08 -3.21
N LYS A 217 -17.36 -7.72 -4.37
CA LYS A 217 -17.25 -9.17 -4.46
C LYS A 217 -15.79 -9.47 -4.19
N LYS A 218 -15.49 -10.10 -3.05
CA LYS A 218 -14.17 -10.71 -2.76
C LYS A 218 -13.92 -11.76 -3.85
N LYS A 219 -13.37 -11.33 -4.98
CA LYS A 219 -12.95 -12.26 -6.03
C LYS A 219 -11.65 -12.91 -5.57
N GLY A 220 -11.52 -14.22 -5.76
CA GLY A 220 -10.25 -14.92 -5.57
C GLY A 220 -9.17 -14.20 -6.36
N THR A 221 -8.16 -13.68 -5.66
CA THR A 221 -7.11 -12.81 -6.19
C THR A 221 -6.22 -13.60 -7.15
N SER A 222 -6.49 -13.52 -8.46
CA SER A 222 -5.61 -14.08 -9.50
C SER A 222 -4.86 -12.98 -10.28
N THR A 223 -5.15 -11.70 -10.04
CA THR A 223 -4.35 -10.58 -10.55
C THR A 223 -3.40 -10.09 -9.47
N SER A 224 -2.10 -10.15 -9.74
CA SER A 224 -1.06 -9.48 -8.96
C SER A 224 -1.29 -7.97 -9.02
N ASN A 225 -2.13 -7.44 -8.14
CA ASN A 225 -2.42 -6.01 -8.10
C ASN A 225 -1.16 -5.25 -7.69
N CYS A 226 -0.82 -4.22 -8.46
CA CYS A 226 0.48 -3.58 -8.30
C CYS A 226 0.54 -2.55 -7.17
N HIS A 227 -0.59 -1.93 -6.82
CA HIS A 227 -0.74 -0.92 -5.76
C HIS A 227 -2.22 -0.83 -5.30
N ILE A 228 -2.53 0.00 -4.30
CA ILE A 228 -3.89 0.12 -3.68
C ILE A 228 -4.97 0.47 -4.72
N LEU A 229 -4.74 1.52 -5.53
CA LEU A 229 -5.71 1.91 -6.56
C LEU A 229 -5.94 0.79 -7.59
N GLY A 230 -4.91 0.03 -7.95
CA GLY A 230 -5.04 -1.15 -8.83
C GLY A 230 -5.87 -2.27 -8.18
N LEU A 231 -5.66 -2.52 -6.88
CA LEU A 231 -6.47 -3.45 -6.09
C LEU A 231 -7.95 -3.02 -6.09
N LEU A 232 -8.22 -1.75 -5.79
CA LEU A 232 -9.59 -1.22 -5.80
C LEU A 232 -10.21 -1.33 -7.20
N HIS A 233 -9.51 -0.91 -8.25
CA HIS A 233 -9.97 -1.03 -9.64
C HIS A 233 -10.34 -2.47 -10.00
N SER A 234 -9.55 -3.47 -9.55
CA SER A 234 -9.84 -4.88 -9.80
C SER A 234 -11.17 -5.36 -9.21
N CYS A 235 -11.65 -4.72 -8.12
CA CYS A 235 -12.95 -5.01 -7.53
C CYS A 235 -14.14 -4.49 -8.35
N TYR A 236 -13.92 -3.57 -9.30
CA TYR A 236 -14.95 -3.00 -10.18
C TYR A 236 -15.04 -3.68 -11.55
N LEU A 237 -14.06 -4.52 -11.91
CA LEU A 237 -14.09 -5.19 -13.20
C LEU A 237 -15.15 -6.31 -13.22
N PRO A 238 -15.96 -6.42 -14.30
CA PRO A 238 -16.91 -7.52 -14.46
C PRO A 238 -16.20 -8.87 -14.35
N SER A 239 -16.83 -9.85 -13.71
CA SER A 239 -16.30 -11.21 -13.73
C SER A 239 -16.24 -11.69 -15.19
N SER A 240 -15.06 -12.09 -15.62
CA SER A 240 -14.79 -12.74 -16.92
C SER A 240 -15.47 -14.11 -17.08
N GLU A 241 -16.26 -14.54 -16.11
CA GLU A 241 -17.07 -15.76 -16.23
C GLU A 241 -18.33 -15.41 -17.04
N PRO A 242 -18.55 -16.06 -18.20
CA PRO A 242 -19.82 -15.92 -18.89
C PRO A 242 -20.94 -16.37 -17.92
N PRO A 243 -22.08 -15.66 -17.88
CA PRO A 243 -23.19 -16.07 -17.02
C PRO A 243 -23.56 -17.52 -17.35
N GLU A 244 -23.51 -18.39 -16.35
CA GLU A 244 -24.00 -19.77 -16.49
C GLU A 244 -25.47 -19.71 -16.92
N ASN A 245 -25.74 -20.20 -18.12
CA ASN A 245 -27.05 -20.52 -18.69
C ASN A 245 -28.25 -19.79 -18.05
N ASN A 246 -28.64 -18.66 -18.63
CA ASN A 246 -30.05 -18.29 -18.65
C ASN A 246 -30.49 -18.07 -20.09
N ASN A 247 -31.39 -18.93 -20.55
CA ASN A 247 -32.03 -18.92 -21.87
C ASN A 247 -32.96 -17.71 -22.06
N GLU A 248 -32.57 -16.51 -21.63
CA GLU A 248 -33.42 -15.30 -21.65
C GLU A 248 -33.17 -14.37 -22.84
N TRP A 249 -32.27 -14.70 -23.76
CA TRP A 249 -32.00 -13.86 -24.94
C TRP A 249 -32.89 -14.13 -26.17
N GLN A 250 -33.89 -15.00 -26.09
CA GLN A 250 -34.74 -15.31 -27.25
C GLN A 250 -35.92 -14.34 -27.50
N HIS A 251 -36.09 -13.28 -26.71
CA HIS A 251 -37.27 -12.40 -26.85
C HIS A 251 -37.00 -10.98 -27.33
N ILE A 252 -35.76 -10.62 -27.68
CA ILE A 252 -35.46 -9.26 -28.19
C ILE A 252 -34.84 -9.33 -29.58
N ILE A 253 -35.52 -9.99 -30.52
CA ILE A 253 -35.51 -9.61 -31.94
C ILE A 253 -36.91 -9.91 -32.53
N LYS A 254 -37.75 -8.89 -32.65
CA LYS A 254 -38.79 -8.77 -33.68
C LYS A 254 -38.94 -7.31 -34.06
#